data_AF-A0A383WLE6-F1
#
_entry.id   AF-A0A383WLE6-F1
#
_cell.length_a   1.000
_cell.length_b   1.000
_cell.length_c   1.000
_cell.angle_alpha   90.00
_cell.angle_beta   90.00
_cell.angle_gamma   90.00
#
_symmetry.space_group_name_H-M   'P 1'
#
loop_
_entity.id
_entity.type
_entity.pdbx_description
1 polymer ?
#
loop_
_entity_poly.entity_id
_entity_poly.type
_entity_poly.pdbx_seq_one_letter_code
_entity_poly.pdbx_strand_id
1 'polypeptide(L)' 'MFTAVAGQQSVAVRSRDVACNASTPRQKATKRHVRARPIKYTPADKNRTPHEYAPLPPAPPAVVVISKSN' A
#
# COMPACT_ATOMS: atom_id res chain seq x y z
N MET A 1 -6.44 59.02 -4.53
CA MET A 1 -7.81 58.49 -4.64
C MET A 1 -7.77 57.05 -4.14
N PHE A 2 -8.46 56.78 -3.02
CA PHE A 2 -8.67 55.46 -2.41
C PHE A 2 -9.37 54.50 -3.44
N THR A 3 -9.32 53.16 -3.40
CA THR A 3 -9.43 52.19 -2.28
C THR A 3 -8.88 50.81 -2.67
N ALA A 4 -8.44 50.07 -1.66
CA ALA A 4 -8.13 48.63 -1.65
C ALA A 4 -9.34 47.73 -1.93
N VAL A 5 -9.10 46.48 -2.36
CA VAL A 5 -9.78 45.30 -1.79
C VAL A 5 -8.80 44.11 -1.78
N ALA A 6 -8.37 43.74 -0.57
CA ALA A 6 -7.75 42.47 -0.28
C ALA A 6 -8.71 41.35 -0.69
N GLY A 7 -8.27 40.48 -1.60
CA GLY A 7 -8.95 39.22 -1.89
C GLY A 7 -8.91 38.34 -0.64
N GLN A 8 -9.96 38.42 0.17
CA GLN A 8 -10.26 37.47 1.22
C GLN A 8 -10.35 36.09 0.57
N GLN A 9 -9.32 35.25 0.73
CA GLN A 9 -9.50 33.82 0.55
C GLN A 9 -10.44 33.37 1.66
N SER A 10 -11.72 33.26 1.33
CA SER A 10 -12.69 32.60 2.19
C SER A 10 -12.15 31.20 2.43
N VAL A 11 -11.60 30.97 3.63
CA VAL A 11 -11.40 29.63 4.14
C VAL A 11 -12.81 29.08 4.25
N ALA A 12 -13.26 28.38 3.21
CA ALA A 12 -14.51 27.68 3.22
C ALA A 12 -14.38 26.63 4.33
N VAL A 13 -14.83 27.02 5.52
CA VAL A 13 -15.15 26.10 6.60
C VAL A 13 -16.16 25.18 5.97
N ARG A 14 -15.69 24.00 5.54
CA ARG A 14 -16.55 22.96 4.99
C ARG A 14 -17.60 22.70 6.06
N SER A 15 -18.79 23.28 5.88
CA SER A 15 -19.97 22.86 6.60
C SER A 15 -19.98 21.35 6.41
N ARG A 16 -19.85 20.61 7.50
CA ARG A 16 -20.10 19.17 7.45
C ARG A 16 -21.59 19.09 7.13
N ASP A 17 -21.93 18.95 5.86
CA ASP A 17 -23.30 18.84 5.38
C ASP A 17 -23.87 17.52 5.92
N VAL A 18 -24.35 17.57 7.16
CA VAL A 18 -25.02 16.45 7.83
C VAL A 18 -26.26 16.06 7.01
N ALA A 19 -26.92 17.04 6.38
CA ALA A 19 -28.08 16.84 5.53
C ALA A 19 -27.78 16.03 4.25
N CYS A 20 -26.66 16.29 3.56
CA CYS A 20 -26.29 15.59 2.32
C CYS A 20 -25.86 14.13 2.59
N ASN A 21 -25.20 13.88 3.74
CA ASN A 21 -24.79 12.53 4.12
C ASN A 21 -25.96 11.63 4.56
N ALA A 22 -27.05 12.22 5.07
CA ALA A 22 -28.25 11.47 5.50
C ALA A 22 -29.07 10.92 4.32
N SER A 23 -28.91 11.47 3.11
CA SER A 23 -29.61 11.02 1.90
C SER A 23 -29.06 9.71 1.32
N THR A 24 -27.81 9.34 1.67
CA THR A 24 -27.17 8.13 1.13
C THR A 24 -27.22 6.97 2.13
N PRO A 25 -27.61 5.75 1.70
CA PRO A 25 -27.69 4.61 2.61
C PRO A 25 -26.29 4.16 3.07
N ARG A 26 -26.16 3.83 4.35
CA ARG A 26 -24.90 3.32 4.92
C ARG A 26 -24.61 1.91 4.39
N GLN A 27 -23.35 1.64 4.04
CA GLN A 27 -22.91 0.28 3.74
C GLN A 27 -22.62 -0.49 5.03
N LYS A 28 -23.34 -1.60 5.24
CA LYS A 28 -23.24 -2.45 6.43
C LYS A 28 -23.03 -3.92 6.01
N ALA A 29 -22.78 -4.79 7.00
CA ALA A 29 -22.55 -6.23 6.80
C ALA A 29 -21.49 -6.52 5.72
N THR A 30 -21.69 -7.56 4.92
CA THR A 30 -20.79 -8.04 3.87
C THR A 30 -20.41 -6.95 2.87
N LYS A 31 -21.33 -6.04 2.56
CA LYS A 31 -21.08 -4.94 1.62
C LYS A 31 -19.98 -3.99 2.12
N ARG A 32 -19.89 -3.78 3.44
CA ARG A 32 -18.78 -3.00 4.03
C ARG A 32 -17.46 -3.76 3.97
N HIS A 33 -17.47 -5.06 4.23
CA HIS A 33 -16.26 -5.90 4.16
C HIS A 33 -15.69 -5.95 2.74
N VAL A 34 -16.54 -6.14 1.72
CA VAL A 34 -16.12 -6.12 0.31
C VAL A 34 -15.46 -4.80 -0.06
N ARG A 35 -16.01 -3.67 0.40
CA ARG A 35 -15.48 -2.34 0.08
C ARG A 35 -14.18 -2.00 0.81
N ALA A 36 -14.07 -2.35 2.08
CA ALA A 36 -12.97 -1.91 2.94
C ALA A 36 -11.84 -2.92 3.08
N ARG A 37 -11.95 -4.12 2.46
CA ARG A 37 -10.89 -5.13 2.55
C ARG A 37 -9.56 -4.60 1.99
N PRO A 38 -8.42 -4.90 2.63
CA PRO A 38 -7.12 -4.53 2.10
C PRO A 38 -6.87 -5.23 0.75
N ILE A 39 -6.54 -4.44 -0.28
CA ILE A 39 -6.12 -4.95 -1.59
C ILE A 39 -4.96 -4.11 -2.12
N LYS A 40 -4.15 -4.73 -2.98
CA LYS A 40 -3.16 -4.00 -3.79
C LYS A 40 -3.88 -3.35 -4.95
N TYR A 41 -3.80 -2.03 -5.05
CA TYR A 41 -4.48 -1.28 -6.13
C TYR A 41 -3.60 -1.17 -7.38
N THR A 42 -2.30 -1.00 -7.21
CA THR A 42 -1.37 -0.73 -8.32
C THR A 42 -0.92 -2.03 -8.99
N PRO A 43 -0.73 -2.03 -10.33
CA PRO A 43 -0.20 -3.21 -11.03
C PRO A 43 1.25 -3.50 -10.64
N ALA A 44 2.05 -2.47 -10.34
CA ALA A 44 3.44 -2.63 -9.90
C ALA A 44 3.53 -3.46 -8.60
N ASP A 45 2.67 -3.18 -7.62
CA ASP A 45 2.67 -3.95 -6.36
C ASP A 45 2.15 -5.39 -6.55
N LYS A 46 1.29 -5.63 -7.54
CA LYS A 46 0.77 -6.97 -7.85
C LYS A 46 1.79 -7.85 -8.57
N ASN A 47 2.63 -7.23 -9.41
CA ASN A 47 3.57 -7.94 -10.27
C ASN A 47 4.96 -8.12 -9.63
N ARG A 48 5.14 -7.76 -8.35
CA ARG A 48 6.39 -8.01 -7.63
C ARG A 48 6.59 -9.51 -7.44
N THR A 49 7.70 -10.01 -7.98
CA THR A 49 8.19 -11.37 -7.76
C THR A 49 9.23 -11.37 -6.63
N PRO A 50 9.54 -12.55 -6.04
CA PRO A 50 10.68 -12.71 -5.15
C PRO A 50 11.98 -12.27 -5.84
N HIS A 51 12.94 -11.78 -5.06
CA HIS A 51 14.25 -11.41 -5.58
C HIS A 51 15.03 -12.67 -5.97
N GLU A 52 15.51 -12.73 -7.20
CA GLU A 52 16.34 -13.82 -7.70
C GLU A 52 17.80 -13.56 -7.32
N TYR A 53 18.39 -14.46 -6.52
CA TYR A 53 19.81 -14.44 -6.18
C TYR A 53 20.57 -15.44 -7.06
N ALA A 54 21.82 -15.11 -7.37
CA ALA A 54 22.72 -16.06 -8.00
C ALA A 54 22.87 -17.32 -7.12
N PRO A 55 22.97 -18.52 -7.73
CA PRO A 55 23.18 -19.73 -6.97
C PRO A 55 24.51 -19.64 -6.21
N LEU A 56 24.51 -20.17 -4.98
CA LEU A 56 25.73 -20.29 -4.21
C LEU A 56 26.73 -21.18 -4.97
N PRO A 57 28.06 -20.92 -4.87
CA PRO A 57 29.05 -21.87 -5.34
C PRO A 57 28.81 -23.25 -4.71
N PRO A 58 29.23 -24.33 -5.41
CA PRO A 58 29.05 -25.68 -4.88
C PRO A 58 29.75 -25.81 -3.53
N ALA A 59 28.99 -26.28 -2.54
CA ALA A 59 29.53 -26.53 -1.21
C ALA A 59 30.61 -27.62 -1.27
N PRO A 60 31.65 -27.53 -0.43
CA PRO A 60 32.63 -28.60 -0.32
C PRO A 60 31.96 -29.89 0.21
N PRO A 61 32.57 -31.06 -0.04
CA PRO A 61 32.05 -32.33 0.47
C PRO A 61 31.97 -32.33 2.00
N ALA A 62 30.86 -32.80 2.54
CA ALA A 62 30.60 -32.79 3.98
C ALA A 62 31.55 -33.69 4.78
N VAL A 63 32.05 -34.76 4.15
CA VAL A 63 33.04 -35.68 4.74
C VAL A 63 34.04 -36.05 3.65
N VAL A 64 35.32 -35.90 3.96
CA VAL A 64 36.42 -36.37 3.10
C VAL A 64 37.12 -37.51 3.83
N VAL A 65 37.01 -38.73 3.29
CA VAL A 65 37.74 -39.89 3.80
C VAL A 65 39.12 -39.90 3.15
N ILE A 66 40.14 -39.57 3.95
CA ILE A 66 41.54 -39.59 3.50
C ILE A 66 42.11 -40.97 3.89
N SER A 67 42.34 -41.85 2.91
CA SER A 67 43.09 -43.08 3.14
C SER A 67 44.57 -42.76 3.27
N LYS A 68 45.22 -43.34 4.29
CA LYS A 68 46.68 -43.25 4.48
C LYS A 68 47.28 -44.57 4.00
N SER A 69 48.07 -44.53 2.94
CA SER A 69 48.82 -45.69 2.45
C SER A 69 50.03 -45.93 3.36
N ASN A 70 50.06 -47.06 4.06
CA ASN A 70 51.26 -47.65 4.64
C ASN A 70 51.44 -49.05 4.03
#